data_AF-A0A1T1E2W3-F1
#
_entry.id   AF-A0A1T1E2W3-F1
#
_cell.length_a   1.000
_cell.length_b   1.000
_cell.length_c   1.000
_cell.angle_alpha   90.00
_cell.angle_beta   90.00
_cell.angle_gamma   90.00
#
_symmetry.space_group_name_H-M   'P 1'
#
loop_
_entity.id
_entity.type
_entity.pdbx_description
1 polymer ?
#
loop_
_entity_poly.entity_id
_entity_poly.type
_entity_poly.pdbx_seq_one_letter_code
_entity_poly.pdbx_strand_id
1 'polypeptide(L)'
;MVKKDQTSSRHIRNLSNEQKNSKLITDKKSISKRKRNSPSDLWIPRVKIPHLTKRISQFKSLKYMLHFLLKKNRHRLHSLFAHSQKEKTLYQETELELVRFSFRPNAADWAELRLAARYYGVSICNFFVMLLTFDENENKGSSKSFWNDFKNRKFQNSEILLIQLISSKRNTLFFSIVTGFNTFHGFERKSSA
;
A
#
# COMPACT_ATOMS: atom_id res chain seq x y z
N MET A 1 -25.28 -48.69 4.36
CA MET A 1 -24.36 -48.13 5.38
C MET A 1 -23.10 -47.65 4.67
N VAL A 2 -22.83 -46.34 4.75
CA VAL A 2 -21.72 -45.65 4.09
C VAL A 2 -20.47 -45.68 4.98
N LYS A 3 -19.32 -46.11 4.45
CA LYS A 3 -17.97 -45.81 4.99
C LYS A 3 -17.00 -45.74 3.79
N LYS A 4 -16.84 -44.57 3.16
CA LYS A 4 -15.95 -43.43 3.44
C LYS A 4 -14.52 -43.69 2.92
N ASP A 5 -14.30 -43.31 1.67
CA ASP A 5 -12.99 -43.28 1.02
C ASP A 5 -12.08 -42.25 1.71
N GLN A 6 -10.93 -42.72 2.18
CA GLN A 6 -9.85 -41.86 2.64
C GLN A 6 -9.10 -41.31 1.43
N THR A 7 -9.53 -40.17 0.90
CA THR A 7 -8.71 -39.38 -0.01
C THR A 7 -7.56 -38.74 0.77
N SER A 8 -6.40 -39.41 0.74
CA SER A 8 -5.13 -38.90 1.26
C SER A 8 -4.77 -37.58 0.57
N SER A 9 -4.71 -36.52 1.37
CA SER A 9 -4.37 -35.16 0.94
C SER A 9 -2.93 -35.08 0.46
N ARG A 10 -2.73 -34.75 -0.83
CA ARG A 10 -1.41 -34.52 -1.45
C ARG A 10 -0.79 -33.17 -1.05
N HIS A 11 -0.60 -32.94 0.23
CA HIS A 11 0.14 -31.78 0.74
C HIS A 11 1.26 -32.23 1.68
N ILE A 12 2.20 -33.00 1.15
CA ILE A 12 3.50 -33.20 1.78
C ILE A 12 4.55 -32.60 0.84
N ARG A 13 5.22 -31.52 1.29
CA ARG A 13 6.46 -31.08 0.67
C ARG A 13 7.49 -32.16 0.95
N ASN A 14 7.96 -32.84 -0.09
CA ASN A 14 9.16 -33.67 0.02
C ASN A 14 10.36 -32.76 0.33
N LEU A 15 10.69 -32.61 1.60
CA LEU A 15 12.04 -32.24 2.04
C LEU A 15 12.86 -33.52 2.01
N SER A 16 13.42 -33.84 0.84
CA SER A 16 14.36 -34.95 0.71
C SER A 16 15.62 -34.62 1.50
N ASN A 17 15.85 -35.37 2.58
CA ASN A 17 17.15 -35.50 3.21
C ASN A 17 18.09 -36.20 2.22
N GLU A 18 18.99 -35.47 1.58
CA GLU A 18 20.16 -36.08 0.94
C GLU A 18 21.40 -35.72 1.77
N GLN A 19 21.78 -36.64 2.65
CA GLN A 19 23.16 -36.73 3.11
C GLN A 19 23.92 -37.74 2.25
N LYS A 20 24.95 -37.20 1.59
CA LYS A 20 26.18 -37.85 1.10
C LYS A 20 26.02 -38.84 -0.07
N ASN A 21 26.60 -38.47 -1.22
CA ASN A 21 27.83 -39.11 -1.71
C ASN A 21 28.55 -38.23 -2.74
N SER A 22 29.85 -38.09 -2.54
CA SER A 22 30.80 -37.44 -3.43
C SER A 22 31.11 -38.33 -4.63
N LYS A 23 31.00 -37.78 -5.84
CA LYS A 23 31.94 -37.99 -6.96
C LYS A 23 31.56 -37.10 -8.14
N LEU A 24 32.57 -36.45 -8.70
CA LEU A 24 32.51 -35.61 -9.88
C LEU A 24 31.81 -36.33 -11.04
N ILE A 25 30.78 -35.69 -11.61
CA ILE A 25 30.57 -35.71 -13.06
C ILE A 25 30.25 -34.28 -13.48
N THR A 26 31.14 -33.78 -14.32
CA THR A 26 31.07 -32.56 -15.11
C THR A 26 29.80 -32.54 -15.95
N ASP A 27 28.92 -31.58 -15.67
CA ASP A 27 28.22 -30.82 -16.71
C ASP A 27 27.57 -29.60 -16.07
N LYS A 28 28.28 -28.47 -16.13
CA LYS A 28 27.70 -27.14 -15.88
C LYS A 28 26.76 -26.79 -17.04
N LYS A 29 25.68 -27.55 -17.23
CA LYS A 29 24.53 -27.06 -17.97
C LYS A 29 23.85 -26.08 -17.03
N SER A 30 24.06 -24.79 -17.31
CA SER A 30 23.40 -23.68 -16.65
C SER A 30 21.89 -23.89 -16.73
N ILE A 31 21.34 -24.56 -15.71
CA ILE A 31 19.95 -24.42 -15.33
C ILE A 31 19.86 -22.99 -14.82
N SER A 32 19.83 -22.03 -15.77
CA SER A 32 19.19 -20.77 -15.54
C SER A 32 17.78 -21.18 -15.15
N LYS A 33 17.55 -21.24 -13.84
CA LYS A 33 16.21 -21.34 -13.27
C LYS A 33 15.51 -20.14 -13.87
N ARG A 34 14.82 -20.33 -15.02
CA ARG A 34 14.02 -19.30 -15.67
C ARG A 34 13.16 -18.78 -14.53
N LYS A 35 13.49 -17.57 -14.04
CA LYS A 35 12.79 -16.97 -12.91
C LYS A 35 11.32 -17.14 -13.24
N ARG A 36 10.57 -17.82 -12.38
CA ARG A 36 9.13 -18.02 -12.57
C ARG A 36 8.51 -16.64 -12.57
N ASN A 37 8.49 -16.01 -13.74
CA ASN A 37 7.74 -14.81 -14.00
C ASN A 37 6.32 -15.34 -14.12
N SER A 38 5.66 -15.61 -13.01
CA SER A 38 4.21 -15.72 -13.01
C SER A 38 3.66 -14.30 -13.01
N PRO A 39 2.59 -14.01 -13.78
CA PRO A 39 1.93 -12.73 -13.66
C PRO A 39 1.36 -12.57 -12.25
N SER A 40 1.27 -11.32 -11.80
CA SER A 40 0.52 -10.92 -10.61
C SER A 40 -0.81 -10.32 -11.07
N ASP A 41 -1.86 -10.61 -10.32
CA ASP A 41 -3.19 -10.08 -10.56
C ASP A 41 -3.53 -8.98 -9.55
N LEU A 42 -4.16 -7.91 -10.04
CA LEU A 42 -4.82 -6.91 -9.22
C LEU A 42 -6.30 -6.87 -9.58
N TRP A 43 -7.13 -6.89 -8.55
CA TRP A 43 -8.58 -6.72 -8.68
C TRP A 43 -8.92 -5.27 -8.38
N ILE A 44 -9.55 -4.59 -9.34
CA ILE A 44 -9.77 -3.15 -9.30
C ILE A 44 -11.26 -2.87 -9.53
N PRO A 45 -11.91 -2.06 -8.67
CA PRO A 45 -13.31 -1.68 -8.85
C PRO A 45 -13.58 -1.03 -10.21
N ARG A 46 -14.69 -1.40 -10.85
CA ARG A 46 -15.09 -0.85 -12.16
C ARG A 46 -15.06 0.68 -12.19
N VAL A 47 -15.50 1.32 -11.10
CA VAL A 47 -15.53 2.79 -10.94
C VAL A 47 -14.15 3.43 -11.13
N LYS A 48 -13.06 2.74 -10.78
CA LYS A 48 -11.69 3.26 -10.88
C LYS A 48 -11.01 2.98 -12.23
N ILE A 49 -11.63 2.19 -13.10
CA ILE A 49 -11.05 1.81 -14.40
C ILE A 49 -10.77 3.01 -15.30
N PRO A 50 -11.66 4.01 -15.47
CA PRO A 50 -11.38 5.15 -16.36
C PRO A 50 -10.13 5.93 -15.96
N HIS A 51 -9.91 6.13 -14.65
CA HIS A 51 -8.71 6.78 -14.16
C HIS A 51 -7.46 5.89 -14.38
N LEU A 52 -7.59 4.60 -14.08
CA LEU A 52 -6.52 3.63 -14.29
C LEU A 52 -6.08 3.55 -15.76
N THR A 53 -7.01 3.45 -16.70
CA THR A 53 -6.71 3.34 -18.15
C THR A 53 -6.04 4.60 -18.66
N LYS A 54 -6.50 5.79 -18.22
CA LYS A 54 -5.84 7.07 -18.49
C LYS A 54 -4.38 7.06 -18.01
N ARG A 55 -4.14 6.59 -16.78
CA ARG A 55 -2.77 6.50 -16.23
C ARG A 55 -1.92 5.45 -16.93
N ILE A 56 -2.46 4.29 -17.27
CA ILE A 56 -1.75 3.26 -18.01
C ILE A 56 -1.33 3.79 -19.39
N SER A 57 -2.18 4.56 -20.07
CA SER A 57 -1.83 5.21 -21.33
C SER A 57 -0.67 6.20 -21.16
N GLN A 58 -0.71 7.04 -20.10
CA GLN A 58 0.37 7.99 -19.79
C GLN A 58 1.72 7.32 -19.49
N PHE A 59 1.71 6.25 -18.68
CA PHE A 59 2.92 5.55 -18.24
C PHE A 59 3.26 4.33 -19.12
N LYS A 60 2.55 4.13 -20.23
CA LYS A 60 2.62 2.98 -21.16
C LYS A 60 2.23 1.62 -20.59
N SER A 61 2.38 1.38 -19.29
CA SER A 61 2.02 0.10 -18.65
C SER A 61 1.69 0.23 -17.17
N LEU A 62 0.92 -0.75 -16.67
CA LEU A 62 0.61 -0.88 -15.24
C LEU A 62 1.88 -1.07 -14.38
N LYS A 63 2.93 -1.68 -14.95
CA LYS A 63 4.23 -1.86 -14.28
C LYS A 63 4.88 -0.51 -13.95
N TYR A 64 4.99 0.37 -14.94
CA TYR A 64 5.60 1.70 -14.75
C TYR A 64 4.71 2.62 -13.90
N MET A 65 3.39 2.50 -14.06
CA MET A 65 2.46 3.19 -13.20
C MET A 65 2.61 2.78 -11.73
N LEU A 66 2.69 1.49 -11.41
CA LEU A 66 2.91 1.02 -10.03
C LEU A 66 4.20 1.59 -9.46
N HIS A 67 5.29 1.54 -10.23
CA HIS A 67 6.57 2.12 -9.83
C HIS A 67 6.44 3.61 -9.50
N PHE A 68 5.75 4.37 -10.36
CA PHE A 68 5.49 5.78 -10.14
C PHE A 68 4.67 6.02 -8.87
N LEU A 69 3.57 5.29 -8.68
CA LEU A 69 2.70 5.42 -7.50
C LEU A 69 3.46 5.16 -6.20
N LEU A 70 4.27 4.11 -6.15
CA LEU A 70 5.09 3.80 -4.96
C LEU A 70 6.11 4.89 -4.73
N LYS A 71 6.94 5.21 -5.74
CA LYS A 71 7.99 6.22 -5.64
C LYS A 71 7.45 7.59 -5.20
N LYS A 72 6.31 8.02 -5.75
CA LYS A 72 5.64 9.28 -5.40
C LYS A 72 5.18 9.30 -3.94
N ASN A 73 4.63 8.19 -3.45
CA ASN A 73 3.99 8.16 -2.13
C ASN A 73 4.90 7.71 -0.98
N ARG A 74 6.09 7.13 -1.23
CA ARG A 74 7.01 6.57 -0.22
C ARG A 74 7.12 7.38 1.08
N HIS A 75 7.36 8.68 0.98
CA HIS A 75 7.56 9.57 2.14
C HIS A 75 6.25 10.00 2.82
N ARG A 76 5.11 9.86 2.12
CA ARG A 76 3.79 10.31 2.60
C ARG A 76 2.93 9.18 3.12
N LEU A 77 3.26 7.91 2.84
CA LEU A 77 2.44 6.77 3.25
C LEU A 77 2.08 6.83 4.75
N HIS A 78 3.03 7.18 5.62
CA HIS A 78 2.79 7.28 7.06
C HIS A 78 1.81 8.41 7.45
N SER A 79 1.73 9.47 6.64
CA SER A 79 0.74 10.55 6.82
C SER A 79 -0.61 10.19 6.21
N LEU A 80 -0.61 9.42 5.11
CA LEU A 80 -1.83 9.04 4.38
C LEU A 80 -2.57 7.87 5.06
N PHE A 81 -1.85 6.99 5.74
CA PHE A 81 -2.39 5.75 6.28
C PHE A 81 -1.99 5.57 7.74
N ALA A 82 -3.00 5.34 8.59
CA ALA A 82 -2.75 4.91 9.97
C ALA A 82 -2.27 3.46 9.98
N HIS A 83 -1.28 3.14 10.83
CA HIS A 83 -0.86 1.76 11.03
C HIS A 83 -2.05 0.89 11.46
N SER A 84 -2.09 -0.36 11.02
CA SER A 84 -3.14 -1.29 11.49
C SER A 84 -2.82 -1.75 12.89
N GLN A 85 -3.80 -1.62 13.79
CA GLN A 85 -3.81 -2.31 15.09
C GLN A 85 -4.57 -3.64 15.00
N LYS A 86 -5.20 -3.91 13.84
CA LYS A 86 -6.00 -5.10 13.62
C LYS A 86 -5.10 -6.24 13.15
N GLU A 87 -5.29 -7.41 13.76
CA GLU A 87 -4.65 -8.66 13.32
C GLU A 87 -5.17 -9.14 11.97
N LYS A 88 -6.45 -8.83 11.66
CA LYS A 88 -7.10 -9.25 10.41
C LYS A 88 -6.81 -8.28 9.26
N THR A 89 -6.53 -8.86 8.10
CA THR A 89 -6.33 -8.10 6.84
C THR A 89 -7.66 -7.57 6.32
N LEU A 90 -7.73 -6.27 6.04
CA LEU A 90 -8.89 -5.62 5.45
C LEU A 90 -8.88 -5.74 3.91
N TYR A 91 -9.87 -6.45 3.40
CA TYR A 91 -10.10 -6.59 1.96
C TYR A 91 -10.91 -5.41 1.41
N GLN A 92 -11.07 -5.38 0.09
CA GLN A 92 -11.95 -4.43 -0.59
C GLN A 92 -13.40 -4.65 -0.12
N GLU A 93 -14.22 -3.59 -0.16
CA GLU A 93 -15.64 -3.70 0.15
C GLU A 93 -16.33 -4.64 -0.86
N THR A 94 -17.42 -5.25 -0.42
CA THR A 94 -18.25 -6.11 -1.27
C THR A 94 -18.94 -5.28 -2.35
N GLU A 95 -19.41 -5.94 -3.42
CA GLU A 95 -20.25 -5.31 -4.47
C GLU A 95 -19.56 -4.26 -5.38
N LEU A 96 -18.23 -4.15 -5.34
CA LEU A 96 -17.47 -3.16 -6.13
C LEU A 96 -17.25 -3.49 -7.62
N GLU A 97 -17.93 -4.51 -8.16
CA GLU A 97 -17.71 -5.03 -9.53
C GLU A 97 -16.22 -5.07 -9.93
N LEU A 98 -15.49 -6.02 -9.38
CA LEU A 98 -14.03 -6.06 -9.54
C LEU A 98 -13.63 -6.60 -10.92
N VAL A 99 -12.74 -5.86 -11.60
CA VAL A 99 -12.12 -6.29 -12.85
C VAL A 99 -10.67 -6.70 -12.60
N ARG A 100 -10.28 -7.84 -13.17
CA ARG A 100 -8.95 -8.41 -13.04
C ARG A 100 -7.97 -7.78 -14.03
N PHE A 101 -6.83 -7.30 -13.51
CA PHE A 101 -5.70 -6.82 -14.28
C PHE A 101 -4.47 -7.69 -14.00
N SER A 102 -4.06 -8.45 -15.02
CA SER A 102 -2.87 -9.32 -14.96
C SER A 102 -1.66 -8.58 -15.52
N PHE A 103 -0.56 -8.52 -14.77
CA PHE A 103 0.68 -7.87 -15.21
C PHE A 103 1.92 -8.43 -14.52
N ARG A 104 3.11 -7.99 -14.94
CA ARG A 104 4.39 -8.44 -14.41
C ARG A 104 5.11 -7.28 -13.72
N PRO A 105 4.92 -7.08 -12.40
CA PRO A 105 5.57 -5.99 -11.67
C PRO A 105 7.08 -6.23 -11.54
N ASN A 106 7.85 -5.16 -11.30
CA ASN A 106 9.23 -5.32 -10.84
C ASN A 106 9.24 -6.00 -9.46
N ALA A 107 10.23 -6.85 -9.21
CA ALA A 107 10.32 -7.58 -7.95
C ALA A 107 10.42 -6.66 -6.73
N ALA A 108 11.19 -5.57 -6.83
CA ALA A 108 11.33 -4.57 -5.77
C ALA A 108 10.01 -3.83 -5.49
N ASP A 109 9.37 -3.29 -6.53
CA ASP A 109 8.09 -2.59 -6.41
C ASP A 109 6.99 -3.51 -5.84
N TRP A 110 6.97 -4.78 -6.26
CA TRP A 110 6.00 -5.74 -5.76
C TRP A 110 6.23 -6.14 -4.30
N ALA A 111 7.49 -6.26 -3.89
CA ALA A 111 7.86 -6.49 -2.50
C ALA A 111 7.50 -5.29 -1.61
N GLU A 112 7.77 -4.07 -2.08
CA GLU A 112 7.41 -2.82 -1.41
C GLU A 112 5.89 -2.71 -1.23
N LEU A 113 5.11 -2.95 -2.30
CA LEU A 113 3.65 -2.93 -2.24
C LEU A 113 3.10 -3.95 -1.22
N ARG A 114 3.65 -5.16 -1.19
CA ARG A 114 3.27 -6.21 -0.23
C ARG A 114 3.59 -5.83 1.20
N LEU A 115 4.78 -5.28 1.43
CA LEU A 115 5.23 -4.88 2.76
C LEU A 115 4.37 -3.74 3.29
N ALA A 116 4.11 -2.72 2.47
CA ALA A 116 3.25 -1.60 2.82
C ALA A 116 1.81 -2.06 3.09
N ALA A 117 1.23 -2.89 2.22
CA ALA A 117 -0.12 -3.43 2.43
C ALA A 117 -0.23 -4.19 3.76
N ARG A 118 0.77 -5.01 4.09
CA ARG A 118 0.84 -5.73 5.37
C ARG A 118 0.97 -4.78 6.56
N TYR A 119 1.84 -3.77 6.45
CA TYR A 119 2.06 -2.78 7.50
C TYR A 119 0.76 -2.01 7.83
N TYR A 120 -0.02 -1.66 6.80
CA TYR A 120 -1.31 -1.00 6.96
C TYR A 120 -2.49 -1.97 7.17
N GLY A 121 -2.24 -3.28 7.29
CA GLY A 121 -3.25 -4.30 7.56
C GLY A 121 -4.34 -4.41 6.49
N VAL A 122 -4.00 -4.15 5.23
CA VAL A 122 -4.93 -4.23 4.08
C VAL A 122 -4.43 -5.23 3.05
N SER A 123 -5.35 -5.77 2.25
CA SER A 123 -4.96 -6.64 1.13
C SER A 123 -4.17 -5.86 0.08
N ILE A 124 -3.31 -6.53 -0.69
CA ILE A 124 -2.49 -5.90 -1.74
C ILE A 124 -3.37 -5.18 -2.77
N CYS A 125 -4.49 -5.79 -3.16
CA CYS A 125 -5.46 -5.19 -4.09
C CYS A 125 -6.09 -3.94 -3.50
N ASN A 126 -6.50 -3.99 -2.22
CA ASN A 126 -7.08 -2.84 -1.54
C ASN A 126 -6.06 -1.70 -1.43
N PHE A 127 -4.84 -2.00 -1.01
CA PHE A 127 -3.77 -1.00 -0.91
C PHE A 127 -3.47 -0.33 -2.25
N PHE A 128 -3.41 -1.10 -3.34
CA PHE A 128 -3.26 -0.53 -4.68
C PHE A 128 -4.41 0.42 -5.05
N VAL A 129 -5.66 0.06 -4.76
CA VAL A 129 -6.83 0.91 -5.01
C VAL A 129 -6.78 2.20 -4.18
N MET A 130 -6.27 2.13 -2.95
CA MET A 130 -6.05 3.32 -2.14
C MET A 130 -5.03 4.24 -2.80
N LEU A 131 -3.86 3.72 -3.21
CA LEU A 131 -2.85 4.50 -3.94
C LEU A 131 -3.43 5.17 -5.20
N LEU A 132 -4.25 4.44 -5.95
CA LEU A 132 -4.93 4.95 -7.13
C LEU A 132 -5.90 6.10 -6.80
N THR A 133 -6.60 5.99 -5.67
CA THR A 133 -7.55 7.01 -5.22
C THR A 133 -6.82 8.28 -4.77
N PHE A 134 -5.70 8.16 -4.06
CA PHE A 134 -4.87 9.33 -3.71
C PHE A 134 -4.37 10.06 -4.95
N ASP A 135 -3.89 9.29 -5.92
CA ASP A 135 -3.41 9.84 -7.18
C ASP A 135 -4.51 10.60 -7.94
N GLU A 136 -5.72 10.06 -7.97
CA GLU A 136 -6.90 10.71 -8.55
C GLU A 136 -7.25 12.03 -7.83
N ASN A 137 -7.25 12.03 -6.49
CA ASN A 137 -7.61 13.19 -5.69
C ASN A 137 -6.61 14.34 -5.81
N GLU A 138 -5.32 14.05 -5.93
CA GLU A 138 -4.32 15.08 -6.19
C GLU A 138 -4.48 15.70 -7.57
N ASN A 139 -4.79 14.89 -8.60
CA ASN A 139 -5.03 15.39 -9.95
C ASN A 139 -6.32 16.23 -10.05
N LYS A 140 -7.31 16.01 -9.16
CA LYS A 140 -8.56 16.78 -9.10
C LYS A 140 -8.50 17.99 -8.16
N GLY A 141 -7.40 18.21 -7.44
CA GLY A 141 -7.29 19.26 -6.41
C GLY A 141 -8.24 19.08 -5.22
N SER A 142 -8.94 17.95 -5.13
CA SER A 142 -10.06 17.70 -4.21
C SER A 142 -9.66 16.90 -2.99
N SER A 143 -8.45 17.14 -2.45
CA SER A 143 -7.91 16.35 -1.34
C SER A 143 -8.88 16.23 -0.16
N LYS A 144 -9.70 17.27 0.11
CA LYS A 144 -10.55 17.40 1.30
C LYS A 144 -11.63 16.33 1.49
N SER A 145 -12.28 15.81 0.45
CA SER A 145 -13.43 14.89 0.63
C SER A 145 -13.02 13.49 1.07
N PHE A 146 -11.93 12.95 0.50
CA PHE A 146 -11.43 11.61 0.85
C PHE A 146 -10.83 11.55 2.25
N TRP A 147 -10.16 12.62 2.70
CA TRP A 147 -9.70 12.71 4.09
C TRP A 147 -10.84 12.64 5.10
N ASN A 148 -12.03 13.17 4.78
CA ASN A 148 -13.18 13.11 5.69
C ASN A 148 -13.70 11.68 5.88
N ASP A 149 -13.81 10.90 4.81
CA ASP A 149 -14.25 9.49 4.89
C ASP A 149 -13.23 8.60 5.61
N PHE A 150 -11.94 8.89 5.42
CA PHE A 150 -10.86 8.19 6.12
C PHE A 150 -10.74 8.64 7.60
N LYS A 151 -10.97 9.93 7.88
CA LYS A 151 -11.00 10.47 9.25
C LYS A 151 -12.12 9.84 10.07
N ASN A 152 -13.29 9.67 9.47
CA ASN A 152 -14.46 9.10 10.12
C ASN A 152 -14.26 7.65 10.58
N ARG A 153 -13.29 6.90 10.02
CA ARG A 153 -13.03 5.50 10.40
C ARG A 153 -11.96 5.32 11.49
N LYS A 154 -11.20 6.34 11.92
CA LYS A 154 -10.09 6.09 12.89
C LYS A 154 -9.50 7.24 13.71
N PHE A 155 -10.23 8.32 14.01
CA PHE A 155 -9.72 9.38 14.90
C PHE A 155 -10.58 9.59 16.14
N GLN A 156 -10.72 8.56 16.98
CA GLN A 156 -11.33 8.71 18.30
C GLN A 156 -10.32 8.89 19.45
N ASN A 157 -9.01 8.81 19.22
CA ASN A 157 -8.03 8.94 20.29
C ASN A 157 -7.09 10.13 20.05
N SER A 158 -7.41 11.24 20.72
CA SER A 158 -6.55 12.38 21.08
C SER A 158 -5.58 12.89 19.99
N GLU A 159 -6.09 13.70 19.06
CA GLU A 159 -5.23 14.45 18.14
C GLU A 159 -4.65 15.70 18.83
N ILE A 160 -3.32 15.83 18.79
CA ILE A 160 -2.61 17.10 18.97
C ILE A 160 -2.37 17.66 17.57
N LEU A 161 -3.04 18.76 17.23
CA LEU A 161 -2.89 19.46 15.96
C LEU A 161 -1.88 20.58 16.11
N LEU A 162 -0.78 20.54 15.36
CA LEU A 162 0.15 21.66 15.24
C LEU A 162 -0.17 22.46 13.98
N ILE A 163 -0.52 23.72 14.15
CA ILE A 163 -0.75 24.67 13.06
C ILE A 163 0.42 25.65 13.03
N GLN A 164 1.11 25.72 11.90
CA GLN A 164 2.17 26.70 11.63
C GLN A 164 1.67 27.75 10.63
N LEU A 165 1.76 29.03 11.01
CA LEU A 165 1.45 30.16 10.12
C LEU A 165 2.69 31.01 9.93
N ILE A 166 3.10 31.19 8.67
CA ILE A 166 4.30 31.94 8.28
C ILE A 166 3.85 33.26 7.68
N SER A 167 4.17 34.38 8.34
CA SER A 167 3.85 35.72 7.83
C SER A 167 5.08 36.36 7.19
N SER A 168 5.06 36.44 5.84
CA SER A 168 6.16 37.01 5.05
C SER A 168 6.39 38.51 5.30
N LYS A 169 5.41 39.24 5.84
CA LYS A 169 5.54 40.70 6.07
C LYS A 169 6.31 41.07 7.33
N ARG A 170 6.51 40.14 8.28
CA ARG A 170 7.08 40.45 9.60
C ARG A 170 8.14 39.45 10.08
N ASN A 171 8.65 38.55 9.23
CA ASN A 171 9.54 37.45 9.63
C ASN A 171 9.05 36.69 10.89
N THR A 172 7.74 36.51 11.00
CA THR A 172 7.12 35.89 12.18
C THR A 172 6.56 34.51 11.83
N LEU A 173 6.86 33.55 12.70
CA LEU A 173 6.34 32.20 12.69
C LEU A 173 5.40 32.03 13.88
N PHE A 174 4.14 31.73 13.61
CA PHE A 174 3.17 31.39 14.65
C PHE A 174 2.97 29.90 14.69
N PHE A 175 3.02 29.33 15.89
CA PHE A 175 2.68 27.95 16.15
C PHE A 175 1.47 27.93 17.09
N SER A 176 0.47 27.12 16.77
CA SER A 176 -0.60 26.81 17.71
C SER A 176 -0.76 25.31 17.81
N ILE A 177 -0.94 24.84 19.04
CA ILE A 177 -1.16 23.45 19.36
C ILE A 177 -2.60 23.33 19.84
N VAL A 178 -3.40 22.53 19.15
CA VAL A 178 -4.79 22.24 19.53
C VAL A 178 -4.87 20.78 19.95
N THR A 179 -5.08 20.54 21.23
CA THR A 179 -5.33 19.21 21.79
C THR A 179 -6.82 19.05 22.07
N GLY A 180 -7.41 17.90 21.74
CA GLY A 180 -8.83 17.62 22.01
C GLY A 180 -9.24 17.93 23.46
N PHE A 181 -10.36 18.66 23.60
CA PHE A 181 -10.95 19.28 24.80
C PHE A 181 -10.29 20.59 25.29
N ASN A 182 -10.78 21.71 24.72
CA ASN A 182 -11.00 23.02 25.38
C ASN A 182 -9.86 23.66 26.19
N THR A 183 -8.62 23.68 25.71
CA THR A 183 -7.63 24.65 26.25
C THR A 183 -6.74 25.22 25.14
N PHE A 184 -6.94 26.49 24.82
CA PHE A 184 -6.02 27.27 23.99
C PHE A 184 -4.88 27.78 24.87
N HIS A 185 -3.67 27.25 24.70
CA HIS A 185 -2.45 27.89 25.21
C HIS A 185 -1.60 28.37 24.03
N GLY A 186 -1.68 29.66 23.75
CA GLY A 186 -0.75 30.33 22.84
C GLY A 186 0.56 30.64 23.57
N PHE A 187 1.69 30.21 23.03
CA PHE A 187 3.01 30.65 23.45
C PHE A 187 3.59 31.59 22.40
N GLU A 188 3.67 32.88 22.73
CA GLU A 188 4.40 33.85 21.94
C GLU A 188 5.88 33.78 22.33
N ARG A 189 6.74 33.34 21.41
CA ARG A 189 8.18 33.56 21.54
C ARG A 189 8.58 34.68 20.60
N LYS A 190 9.08 35.77 21.16
CA LYS A 190 9.81 36.80 20.43
C LYS A 190 11.22 36.27 20.19
N SER A 191 11.62 36.13 18.93
CA SER A 191 13.02 35.94 18.58
C SER A 191 13.75 37.26 18.79
N SER A 192 14.63 37.29 19.79
CA SER A 192 15.68 38.31 19.89
C SER A 192 16.75 37.96 18.86
N ALA A 193 17.09 38.94 18.01
CA ALA A 193 18.21 38.88 17.08
C ALA A 193 19.56 38.97 17.82
#